data_AF-A0A9E2SB35-F1
#
_entry.id   AF-A0A9E2SB35-F1
#
_cell.length_a   1.000
_cell.length_b   1.000
_cell.length_c   1.000
_cell.angle_alpha   90.00
_cell.angle_beta   90.00
_cell.angle_gamma   90.00
#
_symmetry.space_group_name_H-M   'P 1'
#
loop_
_entity.id
_entity.type
_entity.pdbx_description
1 polymer ?
#
loop_
_entity_poly.entity_id
_entity_poly.type
_entity_poly.pdbx_seq_one_letter_code
_entity_poly.pdbx_strand_id
1 'polypeptide(L)'
;MEPIDYCIRIYCPDNLLLFAIFLSFLSAMAIGRMMLNASKFVMNKKGQRLSIIELEMPKTFARFTDTLANMTAKAKEAVRLNLILDFFFMPCLYLCMFFVATYVKHRLAYNHSVNDVWICALSWVRLLPFLTWALDITENMFTLSLMRQPNRRGVIWMKFFSIVKWLSGFLYVLYFIMLAVIYLLTKNHLAN
;
A
#
# COMPACT_ATOMS: atom_id res chain seq x y z
N MET A 1 -37.17 8.50 24.66
CA MET A 1 -35.94 7.73 24.86
C MET A 1 -34.80 8.67 24.53
N GLU A 2 -34.03 9.09 25.54
CA GLU A 2 -32.80 9.85 25.28
C GLU A 2 -31.76 8.91 24.66
N PRO A 3 -31.02 9.34 23.63
CA PRO A 3 -29.96 8.53 23.05
C PRO A 3 -28.88 8.30 24.10
N ILE A 4 -28.58 7.04 24.38
CA ILE A 4 -27.44 6.67 25.21
C ILE A 4 -26.17 6.95 24.40
N ASP A 5 -25.50 8.06 24.71
CA ASP A 5 -24.19 8.38 24.15
C ASP A 5 -23.13 7.46 24.78
N TYR A 6 -22.78 6.40 24.06
CA TYR A 6 -21.63 5.57 24.40
C TYR A 6 -20.34 6.30 24.00
N CYS A 7 -19.55 6.74 24.98
CA CYS A 7 -18.23 7.31 24.73
C CYS A 7 -17.14 6.25 25.03
N ILE A 8 -16.47 5.76 23.98
CA ILE A 8 -15.31 4.88 24.15
C ILE A 8 -14.10 5.75 24.53
N ARG A 9 -13.66 5.67 25.79
CA ARG A 9 -12.43 6.34 26.26
C ARG A 9 -11.24 5.40 26.12
N ILE A 10 -10.27 5.81 25.30
CA ILE A 10 -8.98 5.13 25.16
C ILE A 10 -8.00 5.78 26.13
N TYR A 11 -7.63 5.07 27.20
CA TYR A 11 -6.75 5.59 28.26
C TYR A 11 -5.27 5.67 27.84
N CYS A 12 -4.82 4.80 26.94
CA CYS A 12 -3.42 4.74 26.49
C CYS A 12 -3.33 4.67 24.95
N PRO A 13 -3.63 5.77 24.23
CA PRO A 13 -3.66 5.78 22.77
C PRO A 13 -2.28 5.47 22.16
N ASP A 14 -1.19 5.94 22.78
CA ASP A 14 0.18 5.68 22.32
C ASP A 14 0.51 4.17 22.28
N ASN A 15 0.28 3.46 23.39
CA ASN A 15 0.56 2.02 23.47
C ASN A 15 -0.32 1.21 22.51
N LEU A 16 -1.59 1.60 22.36
CA LEU A 16 -2.50 0.95 21.42
C LEU A 16 -2.05 1.14 19.97
N LEU A 17 -1.65 2.36 19.60
CA LEU A 17 -1.15 2.65 18.25
C LEU A 17 0.16 1.92 17.97
N LEU A 18 1.11 1.92 18.90
CA LEU A 18 2.36 1.17 18.76
C LEU A 18 2.12 -0.33 18.62
N PHE A 19 1.20 -0.90 19.40
CA PHE A 19 0.81 -2.30 19.27
C PHE A 19 0.20 -2.60 17.89
N ALA A 20 -0.70 -1.73 17.40
CA ALA A 20 -1.31 -1.87 16.09
C ALA A 20 -0.29 -1.76 14.94
N ILE A 21 0.68 -0.83 15.04
CA ILE A 21 1.82 -0.71 14.10
C ILE A 21 2.64 -2.00 14.11
N PHE A 22 3.01 -2.50 15.29
CA PHE A 22 3.81 -3.71 15.42
C PHE A 22 3.12 -4.94 14.83
N LEU A 23 1.85 -5.16 15.17
CA LEU A 23 1.07 -6.30 14.68
C LEU A 23 0.90 -6.25 13.16
N SER A 24 0.57 -5.08 12.60
CA SER A 24 0.40 -4.92 11.15
C SER A 24 1.73 -5.08 10.40
N PHE A 25 2.83 -4.57 10.94
CA PHE A 25 4.17 -4.74 10.38
C PHE A 25 4.61 -6.22 10.39
N LEU A 26 4.46 -6.93 11.51
CA LEU A 26 4.80 -8.35 11.59
C LEU A 26 3.96 -9.19 10.62
N SER A 27 2.67 -8.89 10.50
CA SER A 27 1.77 -9.58 9.56
C SER A 27 2.23 -9.36 8.11
N ALA A 28 2.57 -8.12 7.76
CA ALA A 28 3.12 -7.79 6.45
C ALA A 28 4.46 -8.51 6.19
N MET A 29 5.36 -8.58 7.17
CA MET A 29 6.63 -9.32 7.04
C MET A 29 6.41 -10.83 6.82
N ALA A 30 5.50 -11.45 7.58
CA ALA A 30 5.20 -12.87 7.47
C ALA A 30 4.66 -13.21 6.06
N ILE A 31 3.69 -12.44 5.57
CA ILE A 31 3.11 -12.65 4.24
C ILE A 31 4.12 -12.31 3.14
N GLY A 32 4.87 -11.21 3.30
CA GLY A 32 5.94 -10.83 2.37
C GLY A 32 7.01 -11.91 2.24
N ARG A 33 7.34 -12.63 3.32
CA ARG A 33 8.24 -13.78 3.26
C ARG A 33 7.68 -14.93 2.41
N MET A 34 6.37 -15.19 2.51
CA MET A 34 5.69 -16.18 1.67
C MET A 34 5.73 -15.77 0.19
N MET A 35 5.44 -14.50 -0.11
CA MET A 35 5.52 -13.94 -1.46
C MET A 35 6.93 -14.04 -2.05
N LEU A 36 7.97 -13.71 -1.28
CA LEU A 36 9.36 -13.83 -1.72
C LEU A 36 9.74 -15.27 -2.06
N ASN A 37 9.18 -16.26 -1.34
CA ASN A 37 9.40 -17.66 -1.65
C ASN A 37 8.68 -18.08 -2.94
N ALA A 38 7.45 -17.62 -3.16
CA ALA A 38 6.71 -17.86 -4.40
C ALA A 38 7.38 -17.19 -5.62
N SER A 39 7.92 -15.97 -5.46
CA SER A 39 8.61 -15.22 -6.52
C SER A 39 9.84 -15.93 -7.10
N LYS A 40 10.46 -16.88 -6.37
CA LYS A 40 11.57 -17.69 -6.87
C LYS A 40 11.19 -18.54 -8.08
N PHE A 41 9.91 -18.85 -8.24
CA PHE A 41 9.38 -19.68 -9.32
C PHE A 41 8.92 -18.88 -10.55
N VAL A 42 9.02 -17.54 -10.51
CA VAL A 42 8.62 -16.64 -11.59
C VAL A 42 9.74 -16.58 -12.65
N MET A 43 9.86 -17.65 -13.43
CA MET A 43 10.85 -17.82 -14.49
C MET A 43 10.20 -18.00 -15.87
N ASN A 44 10.85 -17.48 -16.92
CA ASN A 44 10.47 -17.73 -18.30
C ASN A 44 10.88 -19.16 -18.75
N LYS A 45 10.42 -19.57 -19.94
CA LYS A 45 10.79 -20.86 -20.54
C LYS A 45 12.30 -21.09 -20.73
N LYS A 46 13.10 -20.01 -20.75
CA LYS A 46 14.56 -20.03 -20.87
C LYS A 46 15.28 -20.01 -19.51
N GLY A 47 14.55 -20.12 -18.38
CA GLY A 47 15.11 -20.10 -17.03
C GLY A 47 15.52 -18.71 -16.51
N GLN A 48 15.17 -17.64 -17.22
CA GLN A 48 15.46 -16.27 -16.78
C GLN A 48 14.33 -15.73 -15.90
N ARG A 49 14.66 -14.91 -14.90
CA ARG A 49 13.66 -14.24 -14.06
C ARG A 49 12.80 -13.30 -14.88
N LEU A 50 11.48 -13.40 -14.74
CA LEU A 50 10.55 -12.45 -15.32
C LEU A 50 10.34 -11.28 -14.36
N SER A 51 10.30 -10.07 -14.89
CA SER A 51 9.96 -8.89 -14.11
C SER A 51 8.46 -8.87 -13.84
N ILE A 52 8.06 -8.92 -12.57
CA ILE A 52 6.65 -8.81 -12.17
C ILE A 52 6.11 -7.41 -12.55
N ILE A 53 6.96 -6.38 -12.52
CA ILE A 53 6.61 -5.02 -12.94
C ILE A 53 6.18 -4.97 -14.41
N GLU A 54 6.76 -5.80 -15.28
CA GLU A 54 6.32 -5.85 -16.69
C GLU A 54 4.94 -6.48 -16.87
N LEU A 55 4.50 -7.26 -15.89
CA LEU A 55 3.17 -7.85 -15.84
C LEU A 55 2.13 -6.83 -15.35
N GLU A 56 2.48 -6.03 -14.34
CA GLU A 56 1.63 -5.00 -13.72
C GLU A 56 1.52 -3.73 -14.57
N MET A 57 2.62 -3.30 -15.20
CA MET A 57 2.68 -2.16 -16.11
C MET A 57 3.28 -2.54 -17.48
N PRO A 58 2.55 -3.32 -18.30
CA PRO A 58 2.98 -3.63 -19.65
C PRO A 58 2.96 -2.36 -20.52
N LYS A 59 4.05 -2.15 -21.28
CA LYS A 59 4.11 -1.01 -22.22
C LYS A 59 3.03 -1.09 -23.30
N THR A 60 2.71 -2.30 -23.76
CA THR A 60 1.73 -2.57 -24.82
C THR A 60 1.00 -3.89 -24.56
N PHE A 61 -0.20 -4.05 -25.16
CA PHE A 61 -0.95 -5.31 -25.13
C PHE A 61 -0.14 -6.48 -25.70
N ALA A 62 0.57 -6.25 -26.81
CA ALA A 62 1.43 -7.27 -27.43
C ALA A 62 2.53 -7.77 -26.47
N ARG A 63 3.17 -6.84 -25.73
CA ARG A 63 4.19 -7.18 -24.73
C ARG A 63 3.60 -7.97 -23.57
N PHE A 64 2.41 -7.62 -23.11
CA PHE A 64 1.69 -8.37 -22.08
C PHE A 64 1.41 -9.81 -22.52
N THR A 65 0.87 -10.00 -23.72
CA THR A 65 0.57 -11.34 -24.26
C THR A 65 1.83 -12.17 -24.50
N ASP A 66 2.92 -11.54 -24.96
CA ASP A 66 4.20 -12.22 -25.15
C ASP A 66 4.80 -12.68 -23.82
N THR A 67 4.78 -11.82 -22.79
CA THR A 67 5.18 -12.21 -21.43
C THR A 67 4.38 -13.40 -20.91
N LEU A 68 3.05 -13.41 -21.09
CA LEU A 68 2.19 -14.54 -20.69
C LEU A 68 2.44 -15.82 -21.49
N ALA A 69 2.79 -15.72 -22.77
CA ALA A 69 3.11 -16.85 -23.63
C ALA A 69 4.47 -17.48 -23.28
N ASN A 70 5.40 -16.66 -22.77
CA ASN A 70 6.75 -17.07 -22.38
C ASN A 70 6.87 -17.56 -20.93
N MET A 71 5.80 -17.45 -20.13
CA MET A 71 5.73 -18.02 -18.77
C MET A 71 5.56 -19.53 -18.78
N THR A 72 6.29 -20.21 -17.90
CA THR A 72 6.04 -21.62 -17.57
C THR A 72 4.75 -21.79 -16.78
N ALA A 73 4.19 -23.01 -16.72
CA ALA A 73 3.01 -23.29 -15.91
C ALA A 73 3.25 -22.97 -14.41
N LYS A 74 4.41 -23.36 -13.88
CA LYS A 74 4.84 -23.04 -12.50
C LYS A 74 4.95 -21.54 -12.27
N ALA A 75 5.47 -20.77 -13.24
CA ALA A 75 5.53 -19.32 -13.13
C ALA A 75 4.13 -18.69 -13.08
N LYS A 76 3.17 -19.17 -13.88
CA LYS A 76 1.78 -18.68 -13.84
C LYS A 76 1.11 -18.98 -12.50
N GLU A 77 1.37 -20.15 -11.92
CA GLU A 77 0.86 -20.52 -10.60
C GLU A 77 1.50 -19.68 -9.49
N ALA A 78 2.81 -19.47 -9.54
CA ALA A 78 3.51 -18.60 -8.61
C ALA A 78 3.01 -17.14 -8.67
N VAL A 79 2.77 -16.61 -9.87
CA VAL A 79 2.16 -15.29 -10.05
C VAL A 79 0.75 -15.25 -9.46
N ARG A 80 -0.08 -16.27 -9.70
CA ARG A 80 -1.43 -16.34 -9.09
C ARG A 80 -1.36 -16.39 -7.56
N LEU A 81 -0.44 -17.18 -7.00
CA LEU A 81 -0.26 -17.25 -5.56
C LEU A 81 0.20 -15.91 -4.99
N ASN A 82 1.15 -15.22 -5.65
CA ASN A 82 1.57 -13.88 -5.25
C ASN A 82 0.40 -12.89 -5.27
N LEU A 83 -0.41 -12.88 -6.33
CA LEU A 83 -1.59 -12.02 -6.44
C LEU A 83 -2.63 -12.33 -5.34
N ILE A 84 -2.78 -13.59 -4.95
CA ILE A 84 -3.65 -13.99 -3.82
C ILE A 84 -3.08 -13.51 -2.49
N LEU A 85 -1.79 -13.75 -2.25
CA LEU A 85 -1.11 -13.31 -1.02
C LEU A 85 -1.14 -11.79 -0.87
N ASP A 86 -1.10 -11.07 -1.98
CA ASP A 86 -1.21 -9.61 -2.02
C ASP A 86 -2.51 -9.10 -1.39
N PHE A 87 -3.64 -9.82 -1.52
CA PHE A 87 -4.90 -9.45 -0.85
C PHE A 87 -4.79 -9.45 0.68
N PHE A 88 -3.82 -10.17 1.25
CA PHE A 88 -3.57 -10.20 2.68
C PHE A 88 -2.40 -9.30 3.08
N PHE A 89 -1.35 -9.25 2.25
CA PHE A 89 -0.19 -8.42 2.47
C PHE A 89 -0.55 -6.92 2.46
N MET A 90 -1.30 -6.49 1.45
CA MET A 90 -1.63 -5.08 1.23
C MET A 90 -2.42 -4.47 2.39
N PRO A 91 -3.52 -5.06 2.90
CA PRO A 91 -4.21 -4.54 4.09
C PRO A 91 -3.27 -4.36 5.28
N CYS A 92 -2.38 -5.32 5.56
CA CYS A 92 -1.43 -5.21 6.66
C CYS A 92 -0.47 -4.04 6.46
N LEU A 93 0.07 -3.87 5.25
CA LEU A 93 0.98 -2.77 4.91
C LEU A 93 0.28 -1.40 5.03
N TYR A 94 -0.91 -1.26 4.44
CA TYR A 94 -1.65 0.00 4.44
C TYR A 94 -2.21 0.36 5.83
N LEU A 95 -2.59 -0.63 6.64
CA LEU A 95 -2.94 -0.41 8.05
C LEU A 95 -1.73 0.06 8.86
N CYS A 96 -0.56 -0.55 8.65
CA CYS A 96 0.68 -0.08 9.28
C CYS A 96 0.95 1.38 8.95
N MET A 97 0.88 1.75 7.67
CA MET A 97 1.03 3.13 7.19
C MET A 97 0.01 4.08 7.87
N PHE A 98 -1.27 3.70 7.90
CA PHE A 98 -2.33 4.47 8.56
C PHE A 98 -2.06 4.70 10.06
N PHE A 99 -1.66 3.65 10.79
CA PHE A 99 -1.38 3.76 12.22
C PHE A 99 -0.13 4.59 12.49
N VAL A 100 0.94 4.45 11.68
CA VAL A 100 2.13 5.29 11.78
C VAL A 100 1.77 6.76 11.56
N ALA A 101 1.02 7.09 10.51
CA ALA A 101 0.60 8.46 10.24
C ALA A 101 -0.29 9.03 11.36
N THR A 102 -1.14 8.19 11.95
CA THR A 102 -1.99 8.56 13.09
C THR A 102 -1.18 8.78 14.36
N TYR A 103 -0.18 7.95 14.62
CA TYR A 103 0.74 8.10 15.73
C TYR A 103 1.57 9.39 15.61
N VAL A 104 2.16 9.65 14.45
CA VAL A 104 2.92 10.89 14.19
C VAL A 104 2.04 12.12 14.39
N LYS A 105 0.81 12.11 13.86
CA LYS A 105 -0.15 13.20 14.08
C LYS A 105 -0.46 13.38 15.56
N HIS A 106 -0.75 12.31 16.29
CA HIS A 106 -1.08 12.37 17.72
C HIS A 106 0.07 13.00 18.52
N ARG A 107 1.31 12.59 18.26
CA ARG A 107 2.51 13.15 18.90
C ARG A 107 2.74 14.62 18.55
N LEU A 108 2.50 15.02 17.30
CA LEU A 108 2.61 16.41 16.87
C LEU A 108 1.55 17.30 17.53
N ALA A 109 0.30 16.85 17.57
CA ALA A 109 -0.81 17.59 18.19
C ALA A 109 -0.67 17.71 19.71
N TYR A 110 -0.08 16.70 20.37
CA TYR A 110 0.14 16.74 21.82
C TYR A 110 1.31 17.66 22.21
N ASN A 111 2.38 17.70 21.41
CA ASN A 111 3.59 18.45 21.75
C ASN A 111 3.62 19.90 21.25
N HIS A 112 2.75 20.28 20.32
CA HIS A 112 2.83 21.59 19.68
C HIS A 112 1.48 22.27 19.52
N SER A 113 1.40 23.55 19.88
CA SER A 113 0.31 24.48 19.54
C SER A 113 0.36 24.91 18.06
N VAL A 114 0.78 24.02 17.16
CA VAL A 114 0.93 24.32 15.73
C VAL A 114 -0.47 24.45 15.15
N ASN A 115 -0.78 25.67 14.68
CA ASN A 115 -2.03 26.07 14.02
C ASN A 115 -2.82 24.90 13.41
N ASP A 116 -4.00 24.65 13.98
CA ASP A 116 -4.90 23.54 13.68
C ASP A 116 -5.23 23.36 12.20
N VAL A 117 -5.10 24.42 11.39
CA VAL A 117 -5.48 24.43 9.97
C VAL A 117 -4.67 23.45 9.13
N TRP A 118 -3.33 23.40 9.30
CA TRP A 118 -2.48 22.51 8.50
C TRP A 118 -2.61 21.06 8.95
N ILE A 119 -2.71 20.81 10.26
CA ILE A 119 -2.92 19.47 10.82
C ILE A 119 -4.31 18.94 10.45
N CYS A 120 -5.33 19.81 10.37
CA CYS A 120 -6.66 19.46 9.88
C CYS A 120 -6.67 19.18 8.37
N ALA A 121 -6.06 20.03 7.53
CA ALA A 121 -5.98 19.81 6.08
C ALA A 121 -5.27 18.50 5.73
N LEU A 122 -4.21 18.17 6.47
CA LEU A 122 -3.45 16.93 6.31
C LEU A 122 -4.13 15.68 6.90
N SER A 123 -5.25 15.84 7.61
CA SER A 123 -5.93 14.71 8.25
C SER A 123 -6.53 13.72 7.26
N TRP A 124 -7.00 14.20 6.11
CA TRP A 124 -7.55 13.39 5.02
C TRP A 124 -6.48 12.58 4.28
N VAL A 125 -5.26 13.10 4.21
CA VAL A 125 -4.12 12.45 3.54
C VAL A 125 -3.77 11.12 4.22
N ARG A 126 -4.05 10.97 5.51
CA ARG A 126 -3.89 9.71 6.25
C ARG A 126 -4.79 8.59 5.74
N LEU A 127 -5.86 8.91 5.01
CA LEU A 127 -6.76 7.93 4.41
C LEU A 127 -6.32 7.49 3.01
N LEU A 128 -5.31 8.13 2.41
CA LEU A 128 -4.75 7.71 1.12
C LEU A 128 -4.33 6.23 1.07
N PRO A 129 -3.76 5.62 2.13
CA PRO A 129 -3.47 4.18 2.15
C PRO A 129 -4.68 3.32 1.78
N PHE A 130 -5.89 3.69 2.19
CA PHE A 130 -7.10 2.94 1.85
C PHE A 130 -7.50 3.12 0.38
N LEU A 131 -7.29 4.32 -0.18
CA LEU A 131 -7.48 4.54 -1.60
C LEU A 131 -6.45 3.75 -2.43
N THR A 132 -5.18 3.80 -2.06
CA THR A 132 -4.11 3.04 -2.70
C THR A 132 -4.37 1.54 -2.60
N TRP A 133 -4.83 1.06 -1.45
CA TRP A 133 -5.25 -0.33 -1.26
C TRP A 133 -6.39 -0.75 -2.19
N ALA A 134 -7.44 0.07 -2.31
CA ALA A 134 -8.55 -0.21 -3.22
C ALA A 134 -8.09 -0.28 -4.69
N LEU A 135 -7.14 0.58 -5.08
CA LEU A 135 -6.52 0.56 -6.40
C LEU A 135 -5.68 -0.71 -6.61
N ASP A 136 -4.90 -1.14 -5.61
CA ASP A 136 -4.14 -2.40 -5.64
C ASP A 136 -5.04 -3.63 -5.81
N ILE A 137 -6.12 -3.71 -5.03
CA ILE A 137 -7.14 -4.78 -5.16
C ILE A 137 -7.68 -4.81 -6.59
N THR A 138 -8.04 -3.65 -7.11
CA THR A 138 -8.62 -3.53 -8.44
C THR A 138 -7.62 -3.96 -9.51
N GLU A 139 -6.38 -3.48 -9.44
CA GLU A 139 -5.29 -3.88 -10.32
C GLU A 139 -5.04 -5.39 -10.28
N ASN A 140 -4.96 -5.99 -9.09
CA ASN A 140 -4.73 -7.43 -8.92
C ASN A 140 -5.89 -8.27 -9.49
N MET A 141 -7.14 -7.82 -9.33
CA MET A 141 -8.30 -8.45 -9.97
C MET A 141 -8.23 -8.37 -11.50
N PHE A 142 -7.83 -7.22 -12.06
CA PHE A 142 -7.62 -7.06 -13.49
C PHE A 142 -6.48 -7.98 -13.99
N THR A 143 -5.36 -8.04 -13.30
CA THR A 143 -4.22 -8.91 -13.66
C THR A 143 -4.66 -10.38 -13.66
N LEU A 144 -5.36 -10.84 -12.62
CA LEU A 144 -5.89 -12.21 -12.56
C LEU A 144 -6.86 -12.52 -13.70
N SER A 145 -7.75 -11.59 -14.03
CA SER A 145 -8.70 -11.72 -15.14
C SER A 145 -7.98 -11.79 -16.50
N LEU A 146 -7.03 -10.88 -16.73
CA LEU A 146 -6.24 -10.80 -17.96
C LEU A 146 -5.30 -11.99 -18.16
N MET A 147 -4.82 -12.61 -17.07
CA MET A 147 -4.07 -13.86 -17.15
C MET A 147 -4.92 -15.05 -17.65
N ARG A 148 -6.25 -15.01 -17.46
CA ARG A 148 -7.18 -16.02 -17.99
C ARG A 148 -7.59 -15.70 -19.42
N GLN A 149 -7.97 -14.46 -19.67
CA GLN A 149 -8.46 -14.00 -20.97
C GLN A 149 -7.88 -12.61 -21.29
N PRO A 150 -6.72 -12.56 -21.97
CA PRO A 150 -6.08 -11.29 -22.31
C PRO A 150 -6.98 -10.48 -23.25
N ASN A 151 -7.26 -9.22 -22.89
CA ASN A 151 -7.96 -8.28 -23.76
C ASN A 151 -7.37 -6.88 -23.68
N ARG A 152 -7.46 -6.12 -24.78
CA ARG A 152 -6.81 -4.81 -24.91
C ARG A 152 -7.37 -3.77 -23.92
N ARG A 153 -8.69 -3.76 -23.71
CA ARG A 153 -9.36 -2.79 -22.81
C ARG A 153 -8.93 -3.00 -21.36
N GLY A 154 -8.87 -4.23 -20.90
CA GLY A 154 -8.44 -4.57 -19.54
C GLY A 154 -6.97 -4.20 -19.31
N VAL A 155 -6.08 -4.39 -20.28
CA VAL A 155 -4.67 -3.93 -20.15
C VAL A 155 -4.58 -2.41 -20.03
N ILE A 156 -5.43 -1.65 -20.73
CA ILE A 156 -5.49 -0.20 -20.60
C ILE A 156 -5.96 0.20 -19.19
N TRP A 157 -7.03 -0.44 -18.69
CA TRP A 157 -7.54 -0.19 -17.34
C TRP A 157 -6.54 -0.56 -16.24
N MET A 158 -5.90 -1.73 -16.34
CA MET A 158 -4.84 -2.17 -15.43
C MET A 158 -3.71 -1.14 -15.37
N LYS A 159 -3.26 -0.64 -16.53
CA LYS A 159 -2.24 0.43 -16.59
C LYS A 159 -2.73 1.73 -15.95
N PHE A 160 -3.98 2.13 -16.17
CA PHE A 160 -4.58 3.31 -15.54
C PHE A 160 -4.57 3.17 -14.01
N PHE A 161 -5.08 2.05 -13.48
CA PHE A 161 -5.09 1.80 -12.03
C PHE A 161 -3.69 1.79 -11.45
N SER A 162 -2.72 1.16 -12.12
CA SER A 162 -1.33 1.16 -11.68
C SER A 162 -0.75 2.58 -11.62
N ILE A 163 -0.96 3.41 -12.64
CA ILE A 163 -0.50 4.82 -12.63
C ILE A 163 -1.12 5.61 -11.47
N VAL A 164 -2.44 5.51 -11.28
CA VAL A 164 -3.14 6.22 -10.19
C VAL A 164 -2.67 5.71 -8.83
N LYS A 165 -2.43 4.40 -8.69
CA LYS A 165 -1.85 3.79 -7.50
C LYS A 165 -0.49 4.40 -7.18
N TRP A 166 0.44 4.38 -8.14
CA TRP A 166 1.77 4.93 -7.95
C TRP A 166 1.75 6.43 -7.64
N LEU A 167 0.86 7.19 -8.26
CA LEU A 167 0.66 8.61 -7.94
C LEU A 167 0.16 8.78 -6.50
N SER A 168 -0.81 7.99 -6.06
CA SER A 168 -1.32 8.04 -4.68
C SER A 168 -0.25 7.66 -3.65
N GLY A 169 0.55 6.64 -3.94
CA GLY A 169 1.70 6.25 -3.10
C GLY A 169 2.76 7.34 -3.03
N PHE A 170 3.06 7.99 -4.16
CA PHE A 170 3.99 9.13 -4.21
C PHE A 170 3.49 10.32 -3.38
N LEU A 171 2.21 10.69 -3.50
CA LEU A 171 1.59 11.73 -2.67
C LEU A 171 1.69 11.40 -1.18
N TYR A 172 1.56 10.13 -0.82
CA TYR A 172 1.68 9.68 0.55
C TYR A 172 3.12 9.72 1.10
N VAL A 173 4.11 9.43 0.26
CA VAL A 173 5.53 9.63 0.62
C VAL A 173 5.84 11.12 0.82
N LEU A 174 5.37 11.98 -0.08
CA LEU A 174 5.52 13.44 0.08
C LEU A 174 4.89 13.94 1.37
N TYR A 175 3.74 13.39 1.74
CA TYR A 175 3.09 13.69 3.02
C TYR A 175 3.98 13.38 4.23
N PHE A 176 4.60 12.20 4.26
CA PHE A 176 5.52 11.84 5.34
C PHE A 176 6.76 12.72 5.39
N ILE A 177 7.31 13.09 4.23
CA ILE A 177 8.44 14.03 4.14
C ILE A 177 8.02 15.39 4.72
N MET A 178 6.86 15.91 4.33
CA MET A 178 6.35 17.19 4.87
C MET A 178 6.16 17.14 6.39
N LEU A 179 5.58 16.05 6.92
CA LEU A 179 5.45 15.87 8.37
C LEU A 179 6.80 15.85 9.09
N ALA A 180 7.79 15.15 8.53
CA ALA A 180 9.13 15.07 9.08
C ALA A 180 9.83 16.44 9.08
N VAL A 181 9.72 17.20 7.99
CA VAL A 181 10.26 18.55 7.88
C VAL A 181 9.61 19.47 8.91
N ILE A 182 8.28 19.45 9.04
CA ILE A 182 7.56 20.23 10.06
C ILE A 182 8.07 19.88 11.45
N TYR A 183 8.14 18.59 11.79
CA TYR A 183 8.64 18.14 13.09
C TYR A 183 10.05 18.65 13.39
N LEU A 184 10.97 18.57 12.43
CA LEU A 184 12.34 19.06 12.60
C LEU A 184 12.39 20.57 12.78
N LEU A 185 11.62 21.33 12.00
CA LEU A 185 11.55 22.78 12.10
C LEU A 185 10.98 23.23 13.46
N THR A 186 9.91 22.58 13.94
CA THR A 186 9.30 22.94 15.23
C THR A 186 10.20 22.57 16.40
N LYS A 187 10.91 21.43 16.33
CA LYS A 187 11.89 21.04 17.35
C LYS A 187 13.04 22.06 17.48
N ASN A 188 13.56 22.55 16.36
CA ASN A 188 14.66 23.53 16.36
C ASN A 188 14.21 24.90 16.87
N HIS A 189 12.95 25.29 16.62
CA HIS A 189 12.43 26.59 17.06
C HIS A 189 12.18 26.66 18.57
N LEU A 190 11.98 25.53 19.25
CA LEU A 190 11.83 25.45 20.71
C LEU A 190 13.16 25.33 21.47
N ALA A 191 14.26 25.07 20.74
CA ALA A 191 15.60 24.94 21.32
C ALA A 191 16.38 26.26 21.36
N ASN A 192 15.86 27.31 20.72
CA ASN A 192 16.36 28.68 20.71
C ASN A 192 15.40 29.59 21.50
#